data_AF-A0A6J5JG26-F1
#
_entry.id   AF-A0A6J5JG26-F1
#
_cell.length_a   1.000
_cell.length_b   1.000
_cell.length_c   1.000
_cell.angle_alpha   90.00
_cell.angle_beta   90.00
_cell.angle_gamma   90.00
#
_symmetry.space_group_name_H-M   'P 1'
#
loop_
_entity.id
_entity.type
_entity.pdbx_description
1 polymer ?
#
loop_
_entity_poly.entity_id
_entity_poly.type
_entity_poly.pdbx_seq_one_letter_code
_entity_poly.pdbx_strand_id
1 'polypeptide(L)'
;MLDLRRAISITVGTIVLIGFGSSVARLIVRSDGLAARQRLEIVWPDFAKMGDRDRALLASLALACKLKDRTKDPAAVLECLQEGVDSDNPHFPYGMDRNQVQARLTELIPQRSKERPA
;
A
#
# COMPACT_ATOMS: atom_id res chain seq x y z
N MET A 1 -28.12 -31.61 -35.92
CA MET A 1 -27.36 -30.33 -36.03
C MET A 1 -27.72 -29.40 -34.88
N LEU A 2 -27.54 -29.83 -33.62
CA LEU A 2 -27.99 -29.08 -32.44
C LEU A 2 -26.90 -28.92 -31.37
N ASP A 3 -25.61 -28.90 -31.74
CA ASP A 3 -24.53 -28.77 -30.73
C ASP A 3 -23.42 -27.77 -31.06
N LEU A 4 -23.40 -27.19 -32.26
CA LEU A 4 -22.33 -26.23 -32.60
C LEU A 4 -22.65 -24.80 -32.15
N ARG A 5 -23.94 -24.41 -32.13
CA ARG A 5 -24.36 -23.04 -31.81
C ARG A 5 -24.31 -22.71 -30.31
N ARG A 6 -24.50 -23.71 -29.43
CA ARG A 6 -24.43 -23.53 -27.96
C ARG A 6 -22.98 -23.38 -27.47
N ALA A 7 -22.04 -24.13 -28.05
CA ALA A 7 -20.62 -24.05 -27.70
C ALA A 7 -19.99 -22.68 -28.04
N ILE A 8 -20.41 -22.06 -29.15
CA ILE A 8 -19.91 -20.75 -29.60
C ILE A 8 -20.43 -19.61 -28.71
N SER A 9 -21.68 -19.68 -28.23
CA SER A 9 -22.23 -18.66 -27.33
C SER A 9 -21.56 -18.65 -25.95
N ILE A 10 -21.16 -19.82 -25.44
CA ILE A 10 -20.51 -19.92 -24.14
C ILE A 10 -19.08 -19.38 -24.21
N THR A 11 -18.34 -19.65 -25.29
CA THR A 11 -16.95 -19.20 -25.45
C THR A 11 -16.82 -17.69 -25.67
N VAL A 12 -17.74 -17.06 -26.40
CA VAL A 12 -17.72 -15.60 -26.56
C VAL A 12 -18.11 -14.89 -25.26
N GLY A 13 -19.02 -15.46 -24.46
CA GLY A 13 -19.43 -14.90 -23.17
C GLY A 13 -18.30 -14.86 -22.13
N THR A 14 -17.45 -15.89 -22.06
CA THR A 14 -16.33 -15.93 -21.09
C THR A 14 -15.15 -15.04 -21.49
N ILE A 15 -14.87 -14.87 -22.78
CA ILE A 15 -13.72 -14.06 -23.23
C ILE A 15 -13.95 -12.56 -22.96
N VAL A 16 -15.20 -12.09 -23.05
CA VAL A 16 -15.52 -10.66 -22.82
C VAL A 16 -15.35 -10.26 -21.34
N LEU A 17 -15.58 -11.16 -20.39
CA LEU A 17 -15.40 -10.86 -18.95
C LEU A 17 -13.92 -10.84 -18.51
N ILE A 18 -13.02 -11.52 -19.23
CA ILE A 18 -11.59 -11.56 -18.88
C ILE A 18 -10.83 -10.36 -19.48
N GLY A 19 -11.30 -9.82 -20.61
CA GLY A 19 -10.61 -8.74 -21.33
C GLY A 19 -10.74 -7.33 -20.72
N PHE A 20 -11.76 -7.06 -19.91
CA PHE A 20 -12.00 -5.71 -19.35
C PHE A 20 -11.36 -5.47 -17.97
N GLY A 21 -10.85 -6.50 -17.29
CA GLY A 21 -10.26 -6.38 -15.95
C GLY A 21 -8.83 -5.82 -15.92
N SER A 22 -8.09 -5.91 -17.01
CA SER A 22 -6.63 -5.65 -17.03
C SER A 22 -6.24 -4.19 -17.28
N SER A 23 -7.19 -3.33 -17.69
CA SER A 23 -6.94 -1.90 -17.93
C SER A 23 -7.27 -0.99 -16.74
N VAL A 24 -8.20 -1.40 -15.87
CA VAL A 24 -8.54 -0.62 -14.67
C VAL A 24 -7.48 -0.77 -13.58
N ALA A 25 -6.82 -1.93 -13.49
CA ALA A 25 -5.77 -2.21 -12.51
C ALA A 25 -4.60 -1.22 -12.57
N ARG A 26 -4.22 -0.74 -13.76
CA ARG A 26 -3.10 0.21 -13.92
C ARG A 26 -3.44 1.64 -13.49
N LEU A 27 -4.70 2.05 -13.61
CA LEU A 27 -5.17 3.35 -13.10
C LEU A 27 -5.26 3.34 -11.58
N ILE A 28 -5.77 2.24 -10.99
CA ILE A 28 -5.91 2.08 -9.54
C ILE A 28 -4.56 2.09 -8.82
N VAL A 29 -3.52 1.43 -9.37
CA VAL A 29 -2.19 1.38 -8.74
C VAL A 29 -1.53 2.77 -8.62
N ARG A 30 -1.73 3.66 -9.60
CA ARG A 30 -1.22 5.04 -9.53
C ARG A 30 -1.98 5.91 -8.52
N SER A 31 -3.30 5.79 -8.45
CA SER A 31 -4.11 6.55 -7.47
C SER A 31 -3.83 6.10 -6.04
N ASP A 32 -3.65 4.80 -5.85
CA ASP A 32 -3.37 4.20 -4.54
C ASP A 32 -2.04 4.70 -3.95
N GLY A 33 -1.00 4.75 -4.78
CA GLY A 33 0.31 5.28 -4.39
C GLY A 33 0.27 6.78 -4.05
N LEU A 34 -0.51 7.57 -4.78
CA LEU A 34 -0.69 9.00 -4.49
C LEU A 34 -1.42 9.23 -3.16
N ALA A 35 -2.49 8.46 -2.90
CA ALA A 35 -3.28 8.60 -1.68
C ALA A 35 -2.50 8.14 -0.43
N ALA A 36 -1.69 7.09 -0.54
CA ALA A 36 -0.78 6.67 0.53
C ALA A 36 0.33 7.71 0.75
N ARG A 37 0.92 8.24 -0.32
CA ARG A 37 1.95 9.30 -0.24
C ARG A 37 1.43 10.55 0.46
N GLN A 38 0.25 11.04 0.08
CA GLN A 38 -0.35 12.22 0.72
C GLN A 38 -0.49 12.05 2.24
N ARG A 39 -0.76 10.83 2.71
CA ARG A 39 -0.86 10.51 4.14
C ARG A 39 0.49 10.43 4.82
N LEU A 40 1.49 9.84 4.16
CA LEU A 40 2.87 9.87 4.65
C LEU A 40 3.39 11.32 4.79
N GLU A 41 3.04 12.19 3.85
CA GLU A 41 3.44 13.62 3.88
C GLU A 41 2.81 14.41 5.04
N ILE A 42 1.77 13.90 5.70
CA ILE A 42 1.19 14.49 6.92
C ILE A 42 2.17 14.36 8.10
N VAL A 43 2.82 13.21 8.23
CA VAL A 43 3.79 12.94 9.30
C VAL A 43 5.19 13.39 8.89
N TRP A 44 5.53 13.24 7.60
CA TRP A 44 6.83 13.56 7.03
C TRP A 44 6.70 14.52 5.86
N PRO A 45 6.62 15.85 6.09
CA PRO A 45 6.47 16.83 5.01
C PRO A 45 7.56 16.76 3.94
N ASP A 46 8.77 16.37 4.35
CA ASP A 46 9.93 16.17 3.47
C ASP A 46 10.09 14.71 3.00
N PHE A 47 9.02 13.91 2.95
CA PHE A 47 9.05 12.50 2.55
C PHE A 47 9.82 12.27 1.23
N ALA A 48 9.65 13.15 0.24
CA ALA A 48 10.35 13.05 -1.04
C ALA A 48 11.88 13.22 -0.95
N LYS A 49 12.37 13.93 0.08
CA LYS A 49 13.80 14.20 0.33
C LYS A 49 14.47 13.14 1.20
N MET A 50 13.69 12.23 1.79
CA MET A 50 14.23 11.10 2.55
C MET A 50 15.07 10.19 1.65
N GLY A 51 16.03 9.50 2.24
CA GLY A 51 16.83 8.49 1.53
C GLY A 51 15.94 7.39 0.96
N ASP A 52 16.33 6.82 -0.18
CA ASP A 52 15.52 5.83 -0.91
C ASP A 52 15.13 4.62 -0.05
N ARG A 53 16.03 4.19 0.84
CA ARG A 53 15.79 3.09 1.78
C ARG A 53 14.64 3.40 2.76
N ASP A 54 14.62 4.60 3.34
CA ASP A 54 13.58 5.02 4.29
C ASP A 54 12.23 5.23 3.59
N ARG A 55 12.27 5.80 2.38
CA ARG A 55 11.07 5.93 1.53
C ARG A 55 10.49 4.57 1.16
N ALA A 56 11.35 3.63 0.75
CA ALA A 56 10.94 2.27 0.39
C ALA A 56 10.34 1.55 1.61
N LEU A 57 10.95 1.70 2.78
CA LEU A 57 10.42 1.17 4.04
C LEU A 57 9.01 1.69 4.30
N LEU A 58 8.83 3.01 4.38
CA LEU A 58 7.52 3.62 4.67
C LEU A 58 6.48 3.29 3.61
N ALA A 59 6.86 3.26 2.32
CA ALA A 59 5.95 2.87 1.24
C ALA A 59 5.53 1.39 1.34
N SER A 60 6.45 0.51 1.71
CA SER A 60 6.16 -0.92 1.86
C SER A 60 5.20 -1.21 3.02
N LEU A 61 5.41 -0.54 4.16
CA LEU A 61 4.53 -0.62 5.32
C LEU A 61 3.15 -0.02 5.01
N ALA A 62 3.13 1.13 4.32
CA ALA A 62 1.89 1.77 3.88
C ALA A 62 1.08 0.85 2.95
N LEU A 63 1.73 0.07 2.10
CA LEU A 63 1.08 -0.92 1.27
C LEU A 63 0.52 -2.08 2.11
N ALA A 64 1.32 -2.60 3.04
CA ALA A 64 0.95 -3.72 3.91
C ALA A 64 -0.30 -3.40 4.76
N CYS A 65 -0.38 -2.20 5.31
CA CYS A 65 -1.50 -1.77 6.16
C CYS A 65 -2.65 -1.08 5.39
N LYS A 66 -2.55 -1.01 4.05
CA LYS A 66 -3.52 -0.31 3.17
C LYS A 66 -3.75 1.14 3.58
N LEU A 67 -2.67 1.89 3.79
CA LEU A 67 -2.70 3.27 4.28
C LEU A 67 -3.63 4.19 3.48
N LYS A 68 -3.79 3.93 2.18
CA LYS A 68 -4.70 4.67 1.30
C LYS A 68 -6.16 4.70 1.79
N ASP A 69 -6.58 3.70 2.57
CA ASP A 69 -7.94 3.52 3.06
C ASP A 69 -8.12 4.11 4.48
N ARG A 70 -7.02 4.51 5.14
CA ARG A 70 -7.04 5.10 6.48
C ARG A 70 -7.42 6.58 6.46
N THR A 71 -7.81 7.11 7.61
CA THR A 71 -8.04 8.55 7.80
C THR A 71 -6.75 9.35 7.59
N LYS A 72 -6.90 10.59 7.13
CA LYS A 72 -5.77 11.51 6.88
C LYS A 72 -5.38 12.24 8.19
N ASP A 73 -4.91 11.47 9.17
CA ASP A 73 -4.50 11.98 10.49
C ASP A 73 -3.13 11.39 10.90
N PRO A 74 -2.22 12.15 11.54
CA PRO A 74 -0.90 11.64 11.93
C PRO A 74 -0.93 10.36 12.77
N ALA A 75 -1.85 10.23 13.73
CA ALA A 75 -1.92 9.07 14.60
C ALA A 75 -2.38 7.83 13.84
N ALA A 76 -3.41 7.97 12.99
CA ALA A 76 -3.89 6.88 12.14
C ALA A 76 -2.84 6.41 11.14
N VAL A 77 -1.98 7.31 10.65
CA VAL A 77 -0.85 6.95 9.77
C VAL A 77 0.17 6.11 10.53
N LEU A 78 0.54 6.53 11.74
CA LEU A 78 1.53 5.81 12.56
C LEU A 78 1.02 4.44 13.01
N GLU A 79 -0.23 4.35 13.45
CA GLU A 79 -0.89 3.10 13.83
C GLU A 79 -0.90 2.11 12.65
N CYS A 80 -1.32 2.57 11.47
CA CYS A 80 -1.28 1.74 10.25
C CYS A 80 0.13 1.24 9.96
N LEU A 81 1.16 2.09 10.05
CA LEU A 81 2.53 1.66 9.76
C LEU A 81 3.02 0.62 10.76
N GLN A 82 2.63 0.72 12.03
CA GLN A 82 2.89 -0.30 13.06
C GLN A 82 2.19 -1.63 12.72
N GLU A 83 0.91 -1.60 12.37
CA GLU A 83 0.21 -2.81 11.87
C GLU A 83 0.90 -3.40 10.63
N GLY A 84 1.47 -2.55 9.76
CA GLY A 84 2.21 -2.98 8.58
C GLY A 84 3.48 -3.77 8.94
N VAL A 85 4.15 -3.41 10.05
CA VAL A 85 5.25 -4.20 10.62
C VAL A 85 4.73 -5.54 11.08
N ASP A 86 3.54 -5.54 11.68
CA ASP A 86 2.94 -6.72 12.28
C ASP A 86 2.25 -7.68 11.29
N SER A 87 2.07 -7.28 10.05
CA SER A 87 1.38 -8.08 9.02
C SER A 87 1.95 -9.49 8.83
N ASP A 88 1.09 -10.44 8.47
CA ASP A 88 1.45 -11.86 8.30
C ASP A 88 2.43 -12.10 7.14
N ASN A 89 2.40 -11.23 6.12
CA ASN A 89 3.27 -11.34 4.95
C ASN A 89 3.84 -9.96 4.57
N PRO A 90 4.75 -9.41 5.39
CA PRO A 90 5.27 -8.08 5.17
C PRO A 90 6.26 -8.09 4.00
N HIS A 91 6.10 -7.13 3.09
CA HIS A 91 7.07 -6.89 2.02
C HIS A 91 8.15 -5.91 2.49
N PHE A 92 9.06 -6.35 3.35
CA PHE A 92 10.15 -5.47 3.81
C PHE A 92 11.18 -5.19 2.70
N PRO A 93 11.86 -4.04 2.74
CA PRO A 93 13.00 -3.76 1.86
C PRO A 93 14.08 -4.84 1.99
N TYR A 94 14.80 -5.09 0.89
CA TYR A 94 15.76 -6.20 0.81
C TYR A 94 16.73 -6.26 2.00
N GLY A 95 16.78 -7.42 2.66
CA GLY A 95 17.71 -7.70 3.75
C GLY A 95 17.27 -7.22 5.13
N MET A 96 16.11 -6.58 5.27
CA MET A 96 15.57 -6.24 6.61
C MET A 96 14.66 -7.34 7.14
N ASP A 97 14.84 -7.65 8.43
CA ASP A 97 13.87 -8.40 9.22
C ASP A 97 12.91 -7.46 9.97
N ARG A 98 11.90 -8.05 10.61
CA ARG A 98 10.86 -7.31 11.36
C ARG A 98 11.43 -6.43 12.47
N ASN A 99 12.44 -6.90 13.20
CA ASN A 99 13.03 -6.13 14.31
C ASN A 99 13.78 -4.92 13.77
N GLN A 100 14.53 -5.09 12.67
CA GLN A 100 15.20 -3.98 11.98
C GLN A 100 14.20 -2.94 11.46
N VAL A 101 13.09 -3.40 10.89
CA VAL A 101 11.99 -2.55 10.41
C VAL A 101 11.36 -1.78 11.57
N GLN A 102 11.03 -2.45 12.67
CA GLN A 102 10.43 -1.82 13.85
C GLN A 102 11.35 -0.76 14.46
N ALA A 103 12.64 -1.10 14.60
CA ALA A 103 13.64 -0.17 15.10
C ALA A 103 13.74 1.06 14.18
N ARG A 104 13.85 0.84 12.87
CA ARG A 104 13.96 1.93 11.91
C ARG A 104 12.71 2.80 11.84
N LEU A 105 11.52 2.20 11.90
CA LEU A 105 10.26 2.96 11.97
C LEU A 105 10.26 3.86 13.21
N THR A 106 10.68 3.35 14.36
CA THR A 106 10.73 4.10 15.63
C THR A 106 11.69 5.29 15.57
N GLU A 107 12.81 5.15 14.87
CA GLU A 107 13.76 6.23 14.59
C GLU A 107 13.20 7.30 13.65
N LEU A 108 12.41 6.88 12.66
CA LEU A 108 11.82 7.79 11.67
C LEU A 108 10.65 8.61 12.22
N ILE A 109 9.98 8.16 13.28
CA ILE A 109 8.86 8.90 13.88
C ILE A 109 9.34 10.25 14.43
N PRO A 110 8.80 11.39 13.94
CA PRO A 110 9.17 12.72 14.44
C PRO A 110 8.84 12.87 15.92
N GLN A 111 9.70 13.56 16.67
CA GLN A 111 9.51 13.78 18.12
C GLN A 111 8.16 14.43 18.46
N ARG A 112 7.72 15.40 17.65
CA ARG A 112 6.41 16.07 17.79
C ARG A 112 5.22 15.08 17.71
N SER A 113 5.38 13.96 17.03
CA SER A 113 4.35 12.92 16.95
C SER A 113 4.41 11.94 18.14
N LYS A 114 5.52 11.90 18.88
CA LYS A 114 5.67 11.09 20.11
C LYS A 114 5.10 11.79 21.35
N GLU A 115 5.12 13.12 21.36
CA GLU A 115 4.74 13.93 22.53
C GLU A 115 3.27 14.35 22.58
N ARG A 116 2.44 14.02 21.58
CA ARG A 116 1.00 14.36 21.61
C ARG A 116 0.25 13.31 22.45
N PRO A 117 -0.18 13.61 23.69
CA PRO A 117 -1.14 12.76 24.36
C PRO A 117 -2.49 12.96 23.66
N ALA A 118 -3.21 11.85 23.47
CA ALA A 118 -4.62 11.87 23.11
C ALA A 118 -5.45 12.58 24.20
#